data_AF-G5NHP7-F1
#
_entry.id   AF-G5NHP7-F1
#
_cell.length_a   1.000
_cell.length_b   1.000
_cell.length_c   1.000
_cell.angle_alpha   90.00
_cell.angle_beta   90.00
_cell.angle_gamma   90.00
#
_symmetry.space_group_name_H-M   'P 1'
#
loop_
_entity.id
_entity.type
_entity.pdbx_description
1 polymer ?
#
loop_
_entity_poly.entity_id
_entity_poly.type
_entity_poly.pdbx_seq_one_letter_code
_entity_poly.pdbx_strand_id
1 'polypeptide(L)'
;RELGVINGGAGAIIVDGQRHDIGHRDALYIGKGAKELVFVSNEASRPAKFYYNCAPAHTAYPTKKVSPADVAPVTLGDNLTSNRRTINKYFVPDVLETCQLSMGLTELAPGNLWNTMPYP
;
A
#
# COMPACT_ATOMS: atom_id res chain seq x y z
N ARG A 1 -5.25 1.47 -16.89
CA ARG A 1 -5.06 2.10 -15.57
C ARG A 1 -4.17 1.17 -14.75
N GLU A 2 -3.40 1.71 -13.83
CA GLU A 2 -2.71 0.94 -12.79
C GLU A 2 -3.44 1.12 -11.47
N LEU A 3 -3.34 0.12 -10.60
CA LEU A 3 -4.04 0.09 -9.33
C LEU A 3 -3.08 -0.38 -8.24
N GLY A 4 -3.08 0.35 -7.13
CA GLY A 4 -2.32 -0.01 -5.95
C GLY A 4 -3.25 -0.22 -4.77
N VAL A 5 -3.07 -1.31 -4.03
CA VAL A 5 -3.89 -1.68 -2.87
C VAL A 5 -3.01 -1.88 -1.64
N ILE A 6 -3.41 -1.37 -0.48
CA ILE A 6 -2.82 -1.65 0.84
C ILE A 6 -3.93 -2.20 1.74
N ASN A 7 -3.70 -3.34 2.41
CA ASN A 7 -4.73 -4.00 3.21
C ASN A 7 -4.59 -3.72 4.72
N GLY A 8 -5.71 -3.43 5.38
CA GLY A 8 -5.80 -3.28 6.84
C GLY A 8 -6.23 -4.55 7.60
N GLY A 9 -6.49 -5.66 6.92
CA GLY A 9 -6.89 -6.96 7.52
C GLY A 9 -6.26 -8.14 6.79
N ALA A 10 -6.82 -9.35 6.91
CA ALA A 10 -6.35 -10.53 6.17
C ALA A 10 -7.37 -10.93 5.09
N GLY A 11 -6.91 -11.07 3.86
CA GLY A 11 -7.75 -11.44 2.73
C GLY A 11 -6.93 -11.88 1.53
N ALA A 12 -7.57 -11.87 0.37
CA ALA A 12 -6.93 -12.11 -0.90
C ALA A 12 -7.49 -11.21 -2.00
N ILE A 13 -6.68 -10.99 -3.02
CA ILE A 13 -7.06 -10.33 -4.25
C ILE A 13 -6.82 -11.32 -5.38
N ILE A 14 -7.85 -11.59 -6.17
CA ILE A 14 -7.76 -12.44 -7.35
C ILE A 14 -7.71 -11.54 -8.57
N VAL A 15 -6.63 -11.65 -9.35
CA VAL A 15 -6.38 -10.86 -10.56
C VAL A 15 -6.44 -11.80 -11.75
N ASP A 16 -7.44 -11.67 -12.62
CA ASP A 16 -7.63 -12.55 -13.79
C ASP A 16 -7.52 -14.06 -13.46
N GLY A 17 -8.11 -14.47 -12.33
CA GLY A 17 -8.06 -15.86 -11.83
C GLY A 17 -6.82 -16.22 -11.00
N GLN A 18 -5.78 -15.38 -10.96
CA GLN A 18 -4.61 -15.59 -10.10
C GLN A 18 -4.86 -15.04 -8.70
N ARG A 19 -4.87 -15.92 -7.70
CA ARG A 19 -5.04 -15.52 -6.29
C ARG A 19 -3.73 -15.01 -5.68
N HIS A 20 -3.80 -13.86 -5.04
CA HIS A 20 -2.75 -13.30 -4.19
C HIS A 20 -3.28 -13.16 -2.76
N ASP A 21 -2.69 -13.86 -1.80
CA ASP A 21 -3.02 -13.66 -0.39
C ASP A 21 -2.37 -12.37 0.12
N ILE A 22 -3.18 -11.49 0.69
CA ILE A 22 -2.79 -10.14 1.14
C ILE A 22 -3.11 -10.04 2.63
N GLY A 23 -2.08 -10.13 3.46
CA GLY A 23 -2.18 -9.99 4.91
C GLY A 23 -2.34 -8.55 5.38
N HIS A 24 -2.30 -8.36 6.70
CA HIS A 24 -2.34 -7.04 7.30
C HIS A 24 -1.08 -6.25 6.92
N ARG A 25 -1.26 -5.03 6.38
CA ARG A 25 -0.22 -4.16 5.82
C ARG A 25 0.47 -4.71 4.57
N ASP A 26 0.05 -5.84 4.02
CA ASP A 26 0.50 -6.22 2.67
C ASP A 26 -0.14 -5.29 1.63
N ALA A 27 0.58 -5.13 0.53
CA ALA A 27 0.14 -4.36 -0.62
C ALA A 27 0.23 -5.18 -1.91
N LEU A 28 -0.59 -4.81 -2.89
CA LEU A 28 -0.55 -5.37 -4.24
C LEU A 28 -0.60 -4.23 -5.26
N TYR A 29 0.42 -4.17 -6.10
CA TYR A 29 0.41 -3.38 -7.32
C TYR A 29 -0.13 -4.23 -8.46
N ILE A 30 -1.07 -3.67 -9.22
CA ILE A 30 -1.70 -4.30 -10.38
C ILE A 30 -1.50 -3.38 -11.57
N GLY A 31 -0.75 -3.88 -12.55
CA GLY A 31 -0.44 -3.14 -13.76
C GLY A 31 -1.62 -3.01 -14.72
N LYS A 32 -1.44 -2.16 -15.74
CA LYS A 32 -2.38 -2.03 -16.85
C LYS A 32 -2.56 -3.38 -17.56
N GLY A 33 -3.82 -3.75 -17.81
CA GLY A 33 -4.17 -4.91 -18.63
C GLY A 33 -5.00 -5.94 -17.88
N ALA A 34 -5.00 -5.91 -16.54
CA ALA A 34 -5.88 -6.73 -15.72
C ALA A 34 -7.35 -6.46 -16.07
N LYS A 35 -8.14 -7.53 -16.25
CA LYS A 35 -9.54 -7.44 -16.68
C LYS A 35 -10.50 -7.57 -15.51
N GLU A 36 -10.22 -8.49 -14.59
CA GLU A 36 -11.07 -8.79 -13.44
C GLU A 36 -10.26 -8.74 -12.14
N LEU A 37 -10.87 -8.11 -11.13
CA LEU A 37 -10.34 -8.01 -9.77
C LEU A 37 -11.42 -8.43 -8.78
N VAL A 38 -11.16 -9.50 -8.02
CA VAL A 38 -12.06 -9.98 -6.96
C VAL A 38 -11.39 -9.84 -5.60
N PHE A 39 -12.04 -9.13 -4.69
CA PHE A 39 -11.55 -8.92 -3.32
C PHE A 39 -12.25 -9.87 -2.37
N VAL A 40 -11.47 -10.58 -1.56
CA VAL A 40 -11.96 -11.63 -0.67
C VAL A 40 -11.45 -11.37 0.74
N SER A 41 -12.34 -11.44 1.72
CA SER A 41 -11.95 -11.52 3.14
C SER A 41 -11.81 -12.99 3.54
N ASN A 42 -10.78 -13.33 4.30
CA ASN A 42 -10.60 -14.70 4.77
C ASN A 42 -11.62 -15.07 5.88
N GLU A 43 -12.00 -14.08 6.71
CA GLU A 43 -12.94 -14.25 7.82
C GLU A 43 -14.02 -13.17 7.75
N ALA A 44 -15.30 -13.55 7.81
CA ALA A 44 -16.42 -12.60 7.77
C ALA A 44 -16.49 -11.71 9.03
N SER A 45 -16.08 -12.23 10.19
CA SER A 45 -16.05 -11.51 11.46
C SER A 45 -14.89 -10.50 11.57
N ARG A 46 -13.87 -10.65 10.72
CA ARG A 46 -12.69 -9.77 10.66
C ARG A 46 -12.34 -9.48 9.21
N PRO A 47 -13.15 -8.68 8.52
CA PRO A 47 -13.01 -8.47 7.09
C PRO A 47 -11.68 -7.77 6.75
N ALA A 48 -11.16 -8.10 5.56
CA ALA A 48 -10.09 -7.35 4.96
C ALA A 48 -10.53 -5.91 4.67
N LYS A 49 -9.59 -4.97 4.73
CA LYS A 49 -9.85 -3.54 4.49
C LYS A 49 -8.90 -3.07 3.40
N PHE A 50 -9.30 -3.27 2.15
CA PHE A 50 -8.50 -2.90 0.99
C PHE A 50 -8.65 -1.41 0.68
N TYR A 51 -7.64 -0.62 1.02
CA TYR A 51 -7.53 0.76 0.56
C TYR A 51 -6.82 0.77 -0.79
N TYR A 52 -7.41 1.39 -1.82
CA TYR A 52 -6.83 1.41 -3.15
C TYR A 52 -6.79 2.81 -3.75
N ASN A 53 -5.82 3.04 -4.62
CA ASN A 53 -5.80 4.17 -5.56
C ASN A 53 -5.66 3.64 -6.99
N CYS A 54 -6.28 4.34 -7.93
CA CYS A 54 -6.30 3.96 -9.34
C CYS A 54 -5.92 5.16 -10.21
N ALA A 55 -4.89 5.00 -11.04
CA ALA A 55 -4.38 6.06 -11.90
C ALA A 55 -4.36 5.62 -13.38
N PRO A 56 -4.43 6.56 -14.34
CA PRO A 56 -4.11 6.26 -15.73
C PRO A 56 -2.72 5.62 -15.85
N ALA A 57 -2.55 4.68 -16.78
CA ALA A 57 -1.25 4.04 -17.01
C ALA A 57 -1.12 3.77 -18.51
N HIS A 58 -0.01 4.21 -19.09
CA HIS A 58 0.27 4.06 -20.52
C HIS A 58 1.04 2.77 -20.82
N THR A 59 1.90 2.34 -19.89
CA THR A 59 2.68 1.10 -19.93
C THR A 59 2.08 0.06 -18.98
N ALA A 60 2.28 -1.22 -19.29
CA ALA A 60 1.91 -2.34 -18.44
C ALA A 60 3.15 -2.85 -17.68
N TYR A 61 3.24 -2.50 -16.40
CA TYR A 61 4.24 -3.07 -15.48
C TYR A 61 3.68 -4.33 -14.80
N PRO A 62 4.54 -5.25 -14.31
CA PRO A 62 4.07 -6.51 -13.74
C PRO A 62 3.31 -6.32 -12.42
N THR A 63 2.24 -7.09 -12.23
CA THR A 63 1.56 -7.22 -10.93
C THR A 63 2.53 -7.75 -9.88
N LYS A 64 2.67 -7.05 -8.76
CA LYS A 64 3.65 -7.36 -7.72
C LYS A 64 3.07 -7.18 -6.32
N LYS A 65 3.20 -8.22 -5.50
CA LYS A 65 2.92 -8.15 -4.06
C LYS A 65 4.11 -7.47 -3.37
N VAL A 66 3.81 -6.55 -2.46
CA VAL A 66 4.80 -5.86 -1.62
C VAL A 66 4.40 -6.08 -0.18
N SER A 67 5.24 -6.78 0.58
CA SER A 67 5.06 -7.00 2.01
C SER A 67 5.73 -5.89 2.83
N PRO A 68 5.38 -5.74 4.12
CA PRO A 68 6.10 -4.82 5.01
C PRO A 68 7.61 -5.08 5.09
N ALA A 69 8.07 -6.30 4.80
CA ALA A 69 9.49 -6.65 4.80
C ALA A 69 10.22 -6.19 3.52
N ASP A 70 9.50 -5.97 2.42
CA ASP A 70 10.05 -5.44 1.16
C ASP A 70 10.19 -3.91 1.20
N VAL A 71 9.59 -3.28 2.21
CA VAL A 71 9.63 -1.83 2.41
C VAL A 71 10.77 -1.49 3.35
N ALA A 72 11.53 -0.43 3.05
CA ALA A 72 12.51 0.14 3.96
C ALA A 72 11.84 1.21 4.86
N PRO A 73 11.38 0.87 6.08
CA PRO A 73 10.73 1.83 6.97
C PRO A 73 11.72 2.89 7.43
N VAL A 74 11.28 4.15 7.45
CA VAL A 74 12.09 5.26 7.96
C VAL A 74 11.35 5.92 9.10
N THR A 75 11.93 5.88 10.30
CA THR A 75 11.40 6.58 11.47
C THR A 75 12.02 7.97 11.58
N LEU A 76 11.16 8.99 11.58
CA LEU A 76 11.55 10.40 11.57
C LEU A 76 10.78 11.19 12.64
N GLY A 77 11.22 12.42 12.85
CA GLY A 77 10.57 13.35 13.78
C GLY A 77 10.90 13.06 15.24
N ASP A 78 10.31 13.88 16.09
CA ASP A 78 10.51 13.91 17.52
C ASP A 78 9.17 14.11 18.26
N ASN A 79 9.12 13.64 19.51
CA ASN A 79 7.95 13.82 20.37
C ASN A 79 7.75 15.31 20.73
N LEU A 80 8.84 16.07 20.87
CA LEU A 80 8.81 17.52 21.15
C LEU A 80 8.09 18.30 20.05
N THR A 81 8.22 17.85 18.81
CA THR A 81 7.53 18.42 17.64
C THR A 81 6.22 17.70 17.30
N SER A 82 5.80 16.74 18.14
CA SER A 82 4.59 15.93 17.99
C SER A 82 4.45 15.30 16.59
N ASN A 83 5.57 14.92 15.97
CA ASN A 83 5.62 14.36 14.62
C ASN A 83 6.46 13.08 14.49
N ARG A 84 6.77 12.42 15.62
CA ARG A 84 7.44 11.13 15.63
C ARG A 84 6.59 10.11 14.89
N ARG A 85 7.11 9.58 13.79
CA ARG A 85 6.37 8.71 12.87
C ARG A 85 7.27 7.76 12.09
N THR A 86 6.72 6.65 11.64
CA THR A 86 7.38 5.70 10.76
C THR A 86 6.71 5.71 9.40
N ILE A 87 7.49 6.01 8.36
CA ILE A 87 7.03 6.07 6.97
C ILE A 87 7.41 4.77 6.27
N ASN A 88 6.41 4.07 5.72
CA ASN A 88 6.56 2.83 4.97
C ASN A 88 6.20 3.12 3.50
N LYS A 89 7.20 3.14 2.62
CA LYS A 89 7.03 3.46 1.19
C LYS A 89 6.78 2.18 0.39
N TYR A 90 5.53 1.93 -0.03
CA TYR A 90 5.16 0.68 -0.72
C TYR A 90 5.36 0.78 -2.23
N PHE A 91 4.76 1.79 -2.86
CA PHE A 91 4.85 2.00 -4.31
C PHE A 91 5.74 3.22 -4.55
N VAL A 92 7.03 2.97 -4.68
CA VAL A 92 8.06 3.95 -5.01
C VAL A 92 9.09 3.31 -5.94
N PRO A 93 9.85 4.09 -6.73
CA PRO A 93 10.80 3.57 -7.71
C PRO A 93 11.81 2.55 -7.15
N ASP A 94 12.20 2.69 -5.88
CA ASP A 94 13.14 1.78 -5.21
C ASP A 94 12.56 0.37 -4.98
N VAL A 95 11.23 0.21 -4.97
CA VAL A 95 10.56 -1.06 -4.68
C VAL A 95 9.97 -1.70 -5.95
N LEU A 96 9.41 -0.89 -6.85
CA LEU A 96 8.86 -1.33 -8.13
C LEU A 96 8.65 -0.17 -9.11
N GLU A 97 8.50 -0.54 -10.38
CA GLU A 97 8.11 0.37 -11.45
C GLU A 97 6.59 0.58 -11.47
N THR A 98 6.19 1.85 -11.54
CA THR A 98 4.82 2.29 -11.77
C THR A 98 4.83 3.37 -12.85
N CYS A 99 3.68 3.69 -13.47
CA CYS A 99 3.62 4.79 -14.43
C CYS A 99 3.67 6.15 -13.71
N GLN A 100 2.83 6.31 -12.70
CA GLN A 100 2.73 7.55 -11.92
C GLN A 100 2.26 7.33 -10.48
N LEU A 101 1.68 6.17 -10.18
CA LEU A 101 1.13 5.89 -8.86
C LEU A 101 2.25 5.75 -7.82
N SER A 102 2.16 6.54 -6.76
CA SER A 102 3.01 6.41 -5.57
C SER A 102 2.15 6.33 -4.33
N MET A 103 2.42 5.35 -3.45
CA MET A 103 1.66 5.15 -2.22
C MET A 103 2.57 4.69 -1.09
N GLY A 104 2.19 5.07 0.12
CA GLY A 104 2.85 4.64 1.35
C GLY A 104 1.88 4.65 2.53
N LEU A 105 2.35 4.11 3.64
CA LEU A 105 1.65 4.10 4.91
C LEU A 105 2.53 4.78 5.96
N THR A 106 2.03 5.85 6.56
CA THR A 106 2.70 6.51 7.68
C THR A 106 1.94 6.22 8.96
N GLU A 107 2.66 5.75 9.98
CA GLU A 107 2.13 5.48 11.32
C GLU A 107 2.74 6.47 12.31
N LEU A 108 1.88 7.19 13.03
CA LEU A 108 2.31 8.09 14.10
C LEU A 108 2.60 7.30 15.37
N ALA A 109 3.70 7.63 16.06
CA ALA A 109 3.95 7.08 17.38
C ALA A 109 2.89 7.58 18.38
N PRO A 110 2.55 6.81 19.43
CA PRO A 110 1.60 7.25 20.45
C PRO A 110 1.93 8.65 20.98
N GLY A 111 0.91 9.52 21.08
CA GLY A 111 1.07 10.91 21.53
C GLY A 111 1.55 11.91 20.47
N ASN A 112 1.74 11.48 19.22
CA ASN A 112 2.10 12.36 18.10
C ASN A 112 0.90 12.61 17.18
N LEU A 113 0.77 13.84 16.68
CA LEU A 113 -0.43 14.32 15.98
C LEU A 113 -0.14 14.85 14.56
N TRP A 114 1.11 15.16 14.22
CA TRP A 114 1.48 15.79 12.95
C TRP A 114 2.16 14.82 11.98
N ASN A 115 1.61 14.70 10.76
CA ASN A 115 2.16 13.84 9.71
C ASN A 115 3.02 14.60 8.67
N THR A 116 2.57 15.78 8.22
CA THR A 116 3.24 16.58 7.20
C THR A 116 3.46 17.99 7.73
N MET A 117 4.59 18.20 8.42
CA MET A 117 5.04 19.50 8.93
C MET A 117 6.57 19.58 8.86
N PRO A 118 7.16 20.71 8.43
CA PRO A 118 6.49 21.91 7.88
C PRO A 118 5.89 21.65 6.48
N TYR A 119 4.86 22.41 6.12
CA TYR A 119 4.42 22.51 4.72
C TYR A 119 5.45 23.37 3.95
N PRO A 120 5.75 23.05 2.67
CA PRO A 120 6.61 23.87 1.84
C PRO A 120 6.05 25.28 1.62
#